data_AF-A0A7V4HEE9-F1
#
_entry.id   AF-A0A7V4HEE9-F1
#
_cell.length_a   1.000
_cell.length_b   1.000
_cell.length_c   1.000
_cell.angle_alpha   90.00
_cell.angle_beta   90.00
_cell.angle_gamma   90.00
#
_symmetry.space_group_name_H-M   'P 1'
#
loop_
_entity.id
_entity.type
_entity.pdbx_description
1 polymer ?
#
loop_
_entity_poly.entity_id
_entity_poly.type
_entity_poly.pdbx_seq_one_letter_code
_entity_poly.pdbx_strand_id
1 'polypeptide(L)'
;MTLEFQNSRRGIALKNGRLLIFEPHSVTVIHDVWDKPAASIKTTELPVWTRFRPHVDLSLAAARARLMRAKWTCNRLCGARYSPEQLWLPEVPVPQPWRHVQRMDRELRVLRAFFAAIPTNVQAQVRRFPERQFSLLSFCARCPGGLDLLQSSPALALALANSWVFRPRVQRPLRSARSLLRRRQTEQLEWLGFENHSNAAAKILRKVPPLGCTVGMLLYLRDLLSDPERFKLLCHLPRINPGVVQIAGNPELLSRVTPTLLEEVGRVETSIPYTARLLGSALSFARQIGVSMGGPFRSYHDLRERCGDMARQARHLRFSNVKFPPPPLPGDGDEIVPITTVHELFAEGFTQRHCAANYVGQVRSGEAYLYRVFFSGTGKPSAGESLEPELSLRMCETDEPATGGQPISERPHRRLSAGGQPDLERATLMIVPLTGEGVGAEWRLAQVRGSRNQPVSPQLMRRVESWLRGRQETEPDAGAGANGMEDDFDLEL
;
A
#
# COMPACT_ATOMS: atom_id res chain seq x y z
N MET A 1 40.82 -0.87 9.88
CA MET A 1 39.56 -1.33 10.54
C MET A 1 38.94 -2.42 9.69
N THR A 2 39.42 -3.65 9.86
CA THR A 2 38.77 -4.85 9.35
C THR A 2 37.60 -5.12 10.29
N LEU A 3 36.42 -4.60 9.95
CA LEU A 3 35.19 -4.98 10.65
C LEU A 3 34.91 -6.44 10.28
N GLU A 4 35.31 -7.36 11.14
CA GLU A 4 34.85 -8.75 11.07
C GLU A 4 33.32 -8.74 11.20
N PHE A 5 32.64 -9.24 10.18
CA PHE A 5 31.18 -9.27 10.10
C PHE A 5 30.52 -10.22 11.11
N GLN A 6 31.30 -10.93 11.93
CA GLN A 6 30.88 -12.15 12.60
C GLN A 6 29.86 -11.99 13.74
N ASN A 7 29.41 -10.78 14.10
CA ASN A 7 28.28 -10.60 15.05
C ASN A 7 27.63 -9.21 14.93
N SER A 8 27.56 -8.64 13.72
CA SER A 8 27.01 -7.28 13.55
C SER A 8 25.53 -7.22 13.91
N ARG A 9 25.25 -6.75 15.13
CA ARG A 9 23.92 -6.38 15.60
C ARG A 9 23.26 -5.49 14.55
N ARG A 10 22.10 -5.90 14.01
CA ARG A 10 21.27 -5.01 13.18
C ARG A 10 21.13 -3.67 13.93
N GLY A 11 21.10 -2.55 13.23
CA GLY A 11 20.92 -1.26 13.91
C GLY A 11 21.30 -0.04 13.08
N ILE A 12 21.07 1.13 13.66
CA ILE A 12 21.45 2.41 13.08
C ILE A 12 22.26 3.20 14.12
N ALA A 13 23.36 3.83 13.69
CA ALA A 13 24.17 4.70 14.52
C ALA A 13 24.54 5.98 13.77
N LEU A 14 24.69 7.08 14.51
CA LEU A 14 25.25 8.34 14.00
C LEU A 14 26.65 8.50 14.58
N LYS A 15 27.67 8.58 13.73
CA LYS A 15 29.07 8.78 14.15
C LYS A 15 29.74 9.81 13.25
N ASN A 16 30.24 10.89 13.85
CA ASN A 16 30.95 11.97 13.13
C ASN A 16 30.15 12.51 11.92
N GLY A 17 28.85 12.75 12.12
CA GLY A 17 27.95 13.21 11.05
C GLY A 17 27.63 12.17 9.97
N ARG A 18 28.00 10.90 10.15
CA ARG A 18 27.72 9.79 9.21
C ARG A 18 26.66 8.87 9.78
N LEU A 19 25.66 8.54 8.96
CA LEU A 19 24.67 7.54 9.29
C LEU A 19 25.21 6.15 8.91
N LEU A 20 25.35 5.28 9.90
CA LEU A 20 25.74 3.90 9.76
C LEU A 20 24.48 3.03 9.89
N ILE A 21 24.18 2.21 8.90
CA ILE A 21 23.08 1.26 8.91
C ILE A 21 23.67 -0.13 8.80
N PHE A 22 23.44 -0.95 9.82
CA PHE A 22 23.92 -2.33 9.93
C PHE A 22 22.76 -3.29 9.64
N GLU A 23 22.93 -4.08 8.59
CA GLU A 23 22.05 -5.17 8.19
C GLU A 23 22.82 -6.50 8.28
N PRO A 24 22.16 -7.68 8.26
CA PRO A 24 22.84 -8.97 8.41
C PRO A 24 23.98 -9.22 7.43
N HIS A 25 23.82 -8.72 6.19
CA HIS A 25 24.76 -8.97 5.09
C HIS A 25 25.29 -7.67 4.48
N SER A 26 25.05 -6.52 5.12
CA SER A 26 25.45 -5.24 4.58
C SER A 26 25.73 -4.20 5.66
N VAL A 27 26.68 -3.31 5.38
CA VAL A 27 26.87 -2.06 6.11
C VAL A 27 26.73 -0.92 5.12
N THR A 28 25.75 -0.06 5.36
CA THR A 28 25.55 1.17 4.61
C THR A 28 26.08 2.34 5.40
N VAL A 29 26.80 3.24 4.73
CA VAL A 29 27.30 4.49 5.28
C VAL A 29 26.78 5.63 4.42
N ILE A 30 26.00 6.53 5.01
CA ILE A 30 25.61 7.79 4.37
C ILE A 30 26.48 8.90 4.98
N HIS A 31 27.32 9.47 4.13
CA HIS A 31 28.23 10.56 4.45
C HIS A 31 27.51 11.88 4.21
N ASP A 32 27.54 12.76 5.21
CA ASP A 32 27.17 14.18 5.12
C ASP A 32 25.92 14.44 4.27
N VAL A 33 24.76 14.37 4.91
CA VAL A 33 23.48 14.38 4.20
C VAL A 33 23.21 15.66 3.40
N TRP A 34 23.95 16.74 3.65
CA TRP A 34 23.70 18.03 3.01
C TRP A 34 24.89 18.65 2.28
N ASP A 35 26.09 18.80 2.87
CA ASP A 35 27.18 19.52 2.18
C ASP A 35 27.66 18.71 0.96
N LYS A 36 27.97 17.42 1.18
CA LYS A 36 28.46 16.52 0.13
C LYS A 36 27.79 15.15 0.21
N PRO A 37 26.49 15.06 -0.13
CA PRO A 37 25.74 13.81 -0.03
C PRO A 37 26.42 12.69 -0.81
N ALA A 38 26.81 11.65 -0.08
CA ALA A 38 27.42 10.46 -0.64
C ALA A 38 27.01 9.25 0.20
N ALA A 39 26.92 8.09 -0.44
CA ALA A 39 26.63 6.86 0.26
C ALA A 39 27.47 5.73 -0.29
N SER A 40 27.90 4.87 0.61
CA SER A 40 28.72 3.70 0.32
C SER A 40 28.11 2.48 1.01
N ILE A 41 28.13 1.35 0.34
CA ILE A 41 27.69 0.07 0.89
C ILE A 41 28.84 -0.94 0.81
N LYS A 42 28.94 -1.79 1.82
CA LYS A 42 29.80 -2.96 1.84
C LYS A 42 28.93 -4.17 2.14
N THR A 43 28.92 -5.18 1.29
CA THR A 43 28.15 -6.41 1.52
C THR A 43 29.08 -7.58 1.80
N THR A 44 28.54 -8.70 2.24
CA THR A 44 29.30 -9.96 2.39
C THR A 44 29.79 -10.48 1.03
N GLU A 45 28.99 -10.33 -0.01
CA GLU A 45 29.32 -10.74 -1.39
C GLU A 45 30.32 -9.77 -2.06
N LEU A 46 30.23 -8.49 -1.72
CA LEU A 46 31.08 -7.43 -2.27
C LEU A 46 31.80 -6.72 -1.10
N PRO A 47 32.91 -7.28 -0.59
CA PRO A 47 33.62 -6.79 0.59
C PRO A 47 34.43 -5.50 0.29
N VAL A 48 34.09 -4.76 -0.75
CA VAL A 48 34.68 -3.49 -1.15
C VAL A 48 33.61 -2.40 -1.01
N TRP A 49 34.00 -1.24 -0.46
CA TRP A 49 33.12 -0.08 -0.37
C TRP A 49 32.70 0.38 -1.76
N THR A 50 31.42 0.23 -2.07
CA THR A 50 30.84 0.57 -3.37
C THR A 50 29.90 1.76 -3.21
N ARG A 51 30.05 2.76 -4.07
CA ARG A 51 29.14 3.91 -4.09
C ARG A 51 27.77 3.48 -4.58
N PHE A 52 26.73 3.92 -3.90
CA PHE A 52 25.36 3.68 -4.33
C PHE A 52 24.44 4.85 -3.94
N ARG A 53 23.17 4.76 -4.33
CA ARG A 53 22.15 5.77 -4.00
C ARG A 53 21.09 5.12 -3.10
N PRO A 54 21.15 5.30 -1.77
CA PRO A 54 20.22 4.66 -0.86
C PRO A 54 18.80 5.18 -1.07
N HIS A 55 17.84 4.33 -0.73
CA HIS A 55 16.49 4.79 -0.49
C HIS A 55 16.46 5.57 0.84
N VAL A 56 15.94 6.79 0.80
CA VAL A 56 15.79 7.65 1.98
C VAL A 56 14.33 8.07 2.08
N ASP A 57 13.78 7.96 3.29
CA ASP A 57 12.46 8.47 3.66
C ASP A 57 12.60 9.58 4.70
N LEU A 58 12.59 10.83 4.24
CA LEU A 58 12.68 12.03 5.06
C LEU A 58 11.42 12.25 5.92
N SER A 59 10.29 11.63 5.59
CA SER A 59 9.08 11.70 6.41
C SER A 59 9.20 10.82 7.66
N LEU A 60 10.10 9.83 7.59
CA LEU A 60 10.24 8.76 8.58
C LEU A 60 8.94 7.99 8.81
N ALA A 61 7.99 8.04 7.87
CA ALA A 61 6.68 7.42 8.01
C ALA A 61 6.81 5.92 8.19
N ALA A 62 7.66 5.26 7.40
CA ALA A 62 7.89 3.82 7.52
C ALA A 62 8.49 3.45 8.88
N ALA A 63 9.49 4.21 9.34
CA ALA A 63 10.14 3.99 10.64
C ALA A 63 9.18 4.21 11.82
N ARG A 64 8.35 5.27 11.76
CA ARG A 64 7.31 5.56 12.76
C ARG A 64 6.23 4.48 12.78
N ALA A 65 5.72 4.07 11.62
CA ALA A 65 4.73 3.02 11.53
C ALA A 65 5.25 1.69 12.09
N ARG A 66 6.52 1.35 11.82
CA ARG A 66 7.19 0.18 12.42
C ARG A 66 7.21 0.30 13.94
N LEU A 67 7.65 1.44 14.50
CA LEU A 67 7.70 1.68 15.95
C LEU A 67 6.31 1.59 16.59
N MET A 68 5.29 2.18 15.98
CA MET A 68 3.92 2.13 16.50
C MET A 68 3.35 0.71 16.50
N ARG A 69 3.58 -0.07 15.45
CA ARG A 69 3.22 -1.50 15.42
C ARG A 69 3.93 -2.28 16.52
N ALA A 70 5.23 -2.06 16.73
CA ALA A 70 5.99 -2.73 17.78
C ALA A 70 5.46 -2.37 19.18
N LYS A 71 5.16 -1.09 19.44
CA LYS A 71 4.52 -0.63 20.68
C LYS A 71 3.17 -1.30 20.91
N TRP A 72 2.32 -1.31 19.88
CA TRP A 72 1.01 -1.96 19.94
C TRP A 72 1.12 -3.46 20.25
N THR A 73 2.01 -4.17 19.57
CA THR A 73 2.25 -5.60 19.83
C THR A 73 2.78 -5.85 21.25
N CYS A 74 3.71 -5.02 21.74
CA CYS A 74 4.22 -5.15 23.11
C CYS A 74 3.12 -4.91 24.16
N ASN A 75 2.31 -3.87 23.97
CA ASN A 75 1.18 -3.59 24.87
C ASN A 75 0.19 -4.77 24.93
N ARG A 76 -0.08 -5.39 23.77
CA ARG A 76 -0.95 -6.57 23.68
C ARG A 76 -0.35 -7.79 24.39
N LEU A 77 0.95 -8.04 24.25
CA LEU A 77 1.62 -9.20 24.84
C LEU A 77 1.87 -9.06 26.35
N CYS A 78 2.16 -7.84 26.83
CA CYS A 78 2.45 -7.59 28.25
C CYS A 78 1.18 -7.29 29.07
N GLY A 79 0.00 -7.31 28.46
CA GLY A 79 -1.29 -7.24 29.11
C GLY A 79 -1.52 -6.00 29.98
N ALA A 80 -1.33 -4.79 29.44
CA ALA A 80 -1.51 -3.49 30.14
C ALA A 80 -0.82 -3.30 31.51
N ARG A 81 -0.10 -4.31 32.02
CA ARG A 81 0.48 -4.35 33.38
C ARG A 81 1.59 -3.33 33.62
N TYR A 82 2.08 -2.69 32.56
CA TYR A 82 3.14 -1.70 32.65
C TYR A 82 2.67 -0.41 32.00
N SER A 83 2.61 0.66 32.79
CA SER A 83 2.52 2.00 32.23
C SER A 83 3.81 2.31 31.44
N PRO A 84 3.74 3.11 30.37
CA PRO A 84 4.92 3.52 29.62
C PRO A 84 6.03 4.11 30.51
N GLU A 85 5.67 4.82 31.57
CA GLU A 85 6.58 5.48 32.52
C GLU A 85 7.39 4.49 33.36
N GLN A 86 6.76 3.42 33.85
CA GLN A 86 7.41 2.37 34.64
C GLN A 86 8.49 1.60 33.87
N LEU A 87 8.38 1.53 32.54
CA LEU A 87 9.33 0.82 31.67
C LEU A 87 10.64 1.59 31.43
N TRP A 88 10.74 2.85 31.89
CA TRP A 88 11.96 3.66 31.80
C TRP A 88 12.74 3.73 33.10
N LEU A 89 12.25 3.10 34.19
CA LEU A 89 12.97 3.00 35.44
C LEU A 89 14.14 1.99 35.32
N PRO A 90 15.36 2.34 35.74
CA PRO A 90 16.56 1.51 35.55
C PRO A 90 16.52 0.16 36.27
N GLU A 91 15.68 0.02 37.31
CA GLU A 91 15.63 -1.16 38.19
C GLU A 91 14.65 -2.24 37.72
N VAL A 92 13.75 -1.94 36.78
CA VAL A 92 12.77 -2.92 36.29
C VAL A 92 13.36 -3.66 35.08
N PRO A 93 13.53 -4.99 35.12
CA PRO A 93 14.00 -5.75 33.97
C PRO A 93 13.02 -5.58 32.80
N VAL A 94 13.41 -4.76 31.82
CA VAL A 94 12.62 -4.47 30.64
C VAL A 94 12.36 -5.78 29.88
N PRO A 95 11.09 -6.20 29.72
CA PRO A 95 10.76 -7.41 28.98
C PRO A 95 11.41 -7.38 27.59
N GLN A 96 11.88 -8.52 27.09
CA GLN A 96 12.52 -8.61 25.77
C GLN A 96 11.78 -7.85 24.64
N PRO A 97 10.43 -7.89 24.54
CA PRO A 97 9.69 -7.12 23.54
C PRO A 97 9.95 -5.60 23.60
N TRP A 98 10.09 -5.04 24.81
CA TRP A 98 10.33 -3.61 25.01
C TRP A 98 11.75 -3.20 24.65
N ARG A 99 12.75 -4.09 24.75
CA ARG A 99 14.10 -3.82 24.23
C ARG A 99 14.08 -3.56 22.71
N HIS A 100 13.22 -4.27 21.97
CA HIS A 100 13.04 -4.04 20.54
C HIS A 100 12.44 -2.65 20.28
N VAL A 101 11.40 -2.26 21.03
CA VAL A 101 10.78 -0.94 20.93
C VAL A 101 11.77 0.19 21.25
N GLN A 102 12.51 0.08 22.36
CA GLN A 102 13.53 1.07 22.75
C GLN A 102 14.61 1.22 21.68
N ARG A 103 15.05 0.11 21.08
CA ARG A 103 16.00 0.13 19.98
C ARG A 103 15.43 0.88 18.76
N MET A 104 14.19 0.60 18.36
CA MET A 104 13.57 1.27 17.22
C MET A 104 13.34 2.77 17.46
N ASP A 105 12.99 3.14 18.69
CA ASP A 105 12.85 4.53 19.10
C ASP A 105 14.20 5.27 19.08
N ARG A 106 15.28 4.60 19.54
CA ARG A 106 16.66 5.09 19.38
C ARG A 106 17.04 5.25 17.91
N GLU A 107 16.75 4.26 17.05
CA GLU A 107 16.97 4.34 15.61
C GLU A 107 16.23 5.55 15.00
N LEU A 108 14.99 5.80 15.41
CA LEU A 108 14.20 6.94 14.96
C LEU A 108 14.79 8.28 15.41
N ARG A 109 15.27 8.40 16.66
CA ARG A 109 15.99 9.58 17.15
C ARG A 109 17.27 9.85 16.35
N VAL A 110 18.04 8.80 16.08
CA VAL A 110 19.27 8.87 15.27
C VAL A 110 18.96 9.39 13.85
N LEU A 111 17.91 8.87 13.21
CA LEU A 111 17.49 9.33 11.89
C LEU A 111 17.03 10.80 11.90
N ARG A 112 16.25 11.21 12.92
CA ARG A 112 15.84 12.62 13.08
C ARG A 112 17.04 13.54 13.23
N ALA A 113 17.99 13.19 14.09
CA ALA A 113 19.21 13.97 14.30
C ALA A 113 20.04 14.07 13.01
N PHE A 114 20.15 12.98 12.25
CA PHE A 114 20.86 12.98 10.97
C PHE A 114 20.19 13.89 9.93
N PHE A 115 18.85 13.81 9.76
CA PHE A 115 18.15 14.65 8.80
C PHE A 115 17.98 16.11 9.23
N ALA A 116 18.16 16.43 10.52
CA ALA A 116 18.14 17.81 11.01
C ALA A 116 19.24 18.69 10.37
N ALA A 117 20.31 18.09 9.85
CA ALA A 117 21.38 18.81 9.15
C ALA A 117 20.95 19.33 7.76
N ILE A 118 19.82 18.88 7.20
CA ILE A 118 19.31 19.35 5.91
C ILE A 118 18.51 20.65 6.14
N PRO A 119 18.66 21.71 5.33
CA PRO A 119 17.83 22.91 5.41
C PRO A 119 16.33 22.59 5.36
N THR A 120 15.55 23.24 6.23
CA THR A 120 14.12 22.95 6.42
C THR A 120 13.30 23.15 5.15
N ASN A 121 13.61 24.18 4.36
CA ASN A 121 12.97 24.44 3.06
C ASN A 121 13.23 23.31 2.05
N VAL A 122 14.43 22.74 2.01
CA VAL A 122 14.77 21.61 1.13
C VAL A 122 14.08 20.34 1.62
N GLN A 123 14.08 20.07 2.94
CA GLN A 123 13.35 18.94 3.51
C GLN A 123 11.87 19.00 3.15
N ALA A 124 11.24 20.17 3.29
CA ALA A 124 9.83 20.37 2.97
C ALA A 124 9.51 20.06 1.51
N GLN A 125 10.38 20.42 0.56
CA GLN A 125 10.16 20.11 -0.86
C GLN A 125 10.42 18.63 -1.18
N VAL A 126 11.54 18.06 -0.73
CA VAL A 126 11.93 16.69 -1.08
C VAL A 126 11.03 15.64 -0.44
N ARG A 127 10.53 15.87 0.79
CA ARG A 127 9.59 14.96 1.49
C ARG A 127 8.30 14.68 0.71
N ARG A 128 7.93 15.56 -0.24
CA ARG A 128 6.71 15.43 -1.04
C ARG A 128 6.82 14.37 -2.13
N PHE A 129 8.04 13.90 -2.43
CA PHE A 129 8.29 12.87 -3.44
C PHE A 129 8.21 11.47 -2.80
N PRO A 130 7.53 10.51 -3.44
CA PRO A 130 7.40 9.16 -2.90
C PRO A 130 8.69 8.35 -2.96
N GLU A 131 9.62 8.68 -3.86
CA GLU A 131 10.86 7.95 -4.07
C GLU A 131 12.03 8.87 -4.44
N ARG A 132 13.24 8.29 -4.51
CA ARG A 132 14.49 8.95 -4.97
C ARG A 132 14.83 10.24 -4.21
N GLN A 133 14.38 10.39 -2.97
CA GLN A 133 14.63 11.56 -2.14
C GLN A 133 16.13 11.83 -1.97
N PHE A 134 16.97 10.78 -1.85
CA PHE A 134 18.43 10.95 -1.78
C PHE A 134 19.03 11.57 -3.07
N SER A 135 18.53 11.20 -4.25
CA SER A 135 18.95 11.81 -5.52
C SER A 135 18.58 13.29 -5.56
N LEU A 136 17.37 13.65 -5.11
CA LEU A 136 16.90 15.03 -5.04
C LEU A 136 17.68 15.87 -4.03
N LEU A 137 18.00 15.32 -2.85
CA LEU A 137 18.88 15.96 -1.88
C LEU A 137 20.26 16.23 -2.48
N SER A 138 20.85 15.20 -3.08
CA SER A 138 22.15 15.31 -3.76
C SER A 138 22.14 16.35 -4.88
N PHE A 139 21.02 16.45 -5.61
CA PHE A 139 20.80 17.44 -6.64
C PHE A 139 20.73 18.86 -6.07
N CYS A 140 19.89 19.10 -5.06
CA CYS A 140 19.74 20.40 -4.42
C CYS A 140 21.04 20.88 -3.75
N ALA A 141 21.77 19.97 -3.11
CA ALA A 141 23.03 20.27 -2.44
C ALA A 141 24.15 20.68 -3.42
N ARG A 142 24.20 20.03 -4.59
CA ARG A 142 25.36 20.14 -5.51
C ARG A 142 25.12 21.00 -6.75
N CYS A 143 23.86 21.35 -7.02
CA CYS A 143 23.47 22.07 -8.23
C CYS A 143 22.82 23.40 -7.83
N PRO A 144 23.52 24.54 -7.95
CA PRO A 144 22.92 25.86 -7.74
C PRO A 144 21.67 26.05 -8.61
N GLY A 145 20.58 26.55 -8.02
CA GLY A 145 19.25 26.63 -8.67
C GLY A 145 18.46 25.32 -8.68
N GLY A 146 19.00 24.23 -8.12
CA GLY A 146 18.31 22.93 -8.07
C GLY A 146 17.03 22.97 -7.24
N LEU A 147 17.02 23.72 -6.14
CA LEU A 147 15.82 23.93 -5.32
C LEU A 147 14.76 24.74 -6.07
N ASP A 148 15.15 25.79 -6.79
CA ASP A 148 14.24 26.64 -7.57
C ASP A 148 13.59 25.83 -8.70
N LEU A 149 14.37 24.97 -9.36
CA LEU A 149 13.81 24.04 -10.35
C LEU A 149 12.87 23.03 -9.69
N LEU A 150 13.22 22.48 -8.53
CA LEU A 150 12.36 21.54 -7.80
C LEU A 150 11.01 22.15 -7.44
N GLN A 151 10.98 23.43 -7.10
CA GLN A 151 9.75 24.17 -6.78
C GLN A 151 8.94 24.51 -8.02
N SER A 152 9.59 24.96 -9.10
CA SER A 152 8.92 25.43 -10.32
C SER A 152 8.53 24.29 -11.28
N SER A 153 9.29 23.20 -11.33
CA SER A 153 9.04 22.02 -12.17
C SER A 153 9.54 20.74 -11.49
N PRO A 154 8.73 20.15 -10.58
CA PRO A 154 9.07 18.95 -9.82
C PRO A 154 9.53 17.77 -10.69
N ALA A 155 8.84 17.52 -11.81
CA ALA A 155 9.16 16.45 -12.74
C ALA A 155 10.51 16.63 -13.44
N LEU A 156 10.80 17.83 -13.91
CA LEU A 156 12.07 18.12 -14.59
C LEU A 156 13.24 18.00 -13.60
N ALA A 157 13.06 18.49 -12.36
CA ALA A 157 14.06 18.33 -11.30
C ALA A 157 14.32 16.84 -10.97
N LEU A 158 13.26 16.02 -10.84
CA LEU A 158 13.42 14.59 -10.59
C LEU A 158 14.13 13.89 -11.76
N ALA A 159 13.80 14.25 -13.00
CA ALA A 159 14.43 13.70 -14.19
C ALA A 159 15.93 14.04 -14.25
N LEU A 160 16.31 15.30 -14.00
CA LEU A 160 17.72 15.72 -13.95
C LEU A 160 18.49 15.08 -12.79
N ALA A 161 17.89 15.00 -11.60
CA ALA A 161 18.49 14.33 -10.45
C ALA A 161 18.77 12.84 -10.70
N ASN A 162 18.00 12.23 -11.61
CA ASN A 162 18.13 10.83 -12.01
C ASN A 162 18.48 10.68 -13.49
N SER A 163 19.26 11.61 -14.05
CA SER A 163 19.54 11.66 -15.50
C SER A 163 20.12 10.38 -16.09
N TRP A 164 20.82 9.59 -15.28
CA TRP A 164 21.39 8.29 -15.64
C TRP A 164 20.33 7.24 -16.03
N VAL A 165 19.07 7.42 -15.62
CA VAL A 165 17.94 6.56 -16.04
C VAL A 165 17.41 6.99 -17.40
N PHE A 166 17.33 8.30 -17.65
CA PHE A 166 16.77 8.85 -18.87
C PHE A 166 17.75 8.74 -20.05
N ARG A 167 19.04 8.83 -19.76
CA ARG A 167 20.11 8.76 -20.74
C ARG A 167 21.14 7.71 -20.35
N PRO A 168 21.33 6.67 -21.16
CA PRO A 168 22.41 5.71 -20.95
C PRO A 168 23.78 6.40 -20.91
N ARG A 169 24.72 5.83 -20.14
CA ARG A 169 26.15 6.23 -20.11
C ARG A 169 26.48 7.61 -19.52
N VAL A 170 25.60 8.22 -18.73
CA VAL A 170 25.95 9.46 -18.01
C VAL A 170 26.91 9.16 -16.85
N GLN A 171 28.21 9.39 -17.07
CA GLN A 171 29.27 9.07 -16.09
C GLN A 171 29.24 9.97 -14.84
N ARG A 172 28.88 11.26 -15.00
CA ARG A 172 28.85 12.23 -13.88
C ARG A 172 27.50 12.96 -13.82
N PRO A 173 26.41 12.27 -13.41
CA PRO A 173 25.04 12.80 -13.49
C PRO A 173 24.84 14.18 -12.91
N LEU A 174 25.31 14.43 -11.68
CA LEU A 174 25.15 15.74 -11.03
C LEU A 174 26.01 16.85 -11.65
N ARG A 175 27.16 16.51 -12.27
CA ARG A 175 27.95 17.50 -13.01
C ARG A 175 27.20 17.93 -14.27
N SER A 176 26.61 16.96 -14.99
CA SER A 176 25.78 17.24 -16.16
C SER A 176 24.55 18.05 -15.78
N ALA A 177 23.82 17.64 -14.74
CA ALA A 177 22.64 18.35 -14.25
C ALA A 177 22.94 19.81 -13.89
N ARG A 178 24.05 20.08 -13.18
CA ARG A 178 24.50 21.44 -12.88
C ARG A 178 24.81 22.29 -14.12
N SER A 179 25.36 21.68 -15.17
CA SER A 179 25.59 22.38 -16.46
C SER A 179 24.26 22.71 -17.15
N LEU A 180 23.33 21.75 -17.14
CA LEU A 180 22.01 21.87 -17.78
C LEU A 180 21.10 22.90 -17.09
N LEU A 181 21.23 23.10 -15.78
CA LEU A 181 20.47 24.13 -15.06
C LEU A 181 20.69 25.55 -15.57
N ARG A 182 21.81 25.80 -16.27
CA ARG A 182 22.10 27.10 -16.90
C ARG A 182 21.46 27.26 -18.27
N ARG A 183 20.83 26.21 -18.80
CA ARG A 183 20.22 26.16 -20.13
C ARG A 183 18.71 26.32 -20.04
N ARG A 184 18.08 26.61 -21.18
CA ARG A 184 16.61 26.66 -21.31
C ARG A 184 16.01 25.29 -21.01
N GLN A 185 14.81 25.25 -20.42
CA GLN A 185 14.14 23.98 -20.09
C GLN A 185 13.91 23.08 -21.32
N THR A 186 13.74 23.67 -22.51
CA THR A 186 13.66 22.94 -23.78
C THR A 186 14.92 22.13 -24.06
N GLU A 187 16.10 22.73 -23.91
CA GLU A 187 17.40 22.05 -24.08
C GLU A 187 17.63 20.98 -23.00
N GLN A 188 17.10 21.20 -21.78
CA GLN A 188 17.16 20.21 -20.71
C GLN A 188 16.33 18.97 -21.07
N LEU A 189 15.13 19.17 -21.61
CA LEU A 189 14.23 18.11 -22.07
C LEU A 189 14.82 17.32 -23.24
N GLU A 190 15.35 18.02 -24.24
CA GLU A 190 16.06 17.41 -25.38
C GLU A 190 17.21 16.53 -24.87
N TRP A 191 18.03 17.04 -23.96
CA TRP A 191 19.15 16.27 -23.40
C TRP A 191 18.70 15.04 -22.60
N LEU A 192 17.53 15.10 -21.96
CA LEU A 192 16.89 13.98 -21.26
C LEU A 192 16.19 12.99 -22.21
N GLY A 193 16.19 13.24 -23.52
CA GLY A 193 15.62 12.38 -24.55
C GLY A 193 14.11 12.53 -24.72
N PHE A 194 13.52 13.67 -24.32
CA PHE A 194 12.15 13.99 -24.71
C PHE A 194 12.16 14.48 -26.17
N GLU A 195 11.54 13.73 -27.07
CA GLU A 195 11.53 14.05 -28.51
C GLU A 195 10.84 15.40 -28.77
N ASN A 196 9.68 15.62 -28.15
CA ASN A 196 8.99 16.91 -28.15
C ASN A 196 9.55 17.84 -27.07
N HIS A 197 10.64 18.54 -27.39
CA HIS A 197 11.37 19.43 -26.49
C HIS A 197 10.86 20.88 -26.51
N SER A 198 9.54 21.07 -26.63
CA SER A 198 8.91 22.40 -26.74
C SER A 198 8.65 23.06 -25.38
N ASN A 199 8.36 24.37 -25.39
CA ASN A 199 7.86 25.08 -24.19
C ASN A 199 6.57 24.47 -23.65
N ALA A 200 5.74 23.85 -24.51
CA ALA A 200 4.53 23.16 -24.09
C ALA A 200 4.84 21.86 -23.33
N ALA A 201 5.87 21.09 -23.75
CA ALA A 201 6.34 19.94 -22.97
C ALA A 201 6.86 20.35 -21.59
N ALA A 202 7.63 21.43 -21.51
CA ALA A 202 8.06 21.98 -20.22
C ALA A 202 6.87 22.37 -19.33
N LYS A 203 5.82 22.99 -19.90
CA LYS A 203 4.57 23.29 -19.18
C LYS A 203 3.87 22.01 -18.70
N ILE A 204 3.84 20.94 -19.50
CA ILE A 204 3.30 19.63 -19.10
C ILE A 204 4.04 19.09 -17.86
N LEU A 205 5.37 19.09 -17.85
CA LEU A 205 6.12 18.62 -16.68
C LEU A 205 5.84 19.44 -15.41
N ARG A 206 5.55 20.74 -15.52
CA ARG A 206 5.14 21.57 -14.36
C ARG A 206 3.78 21.17 -13.78
N LYS A 207 2.91 20.54 -14.56
CA LYS A 207 1.60 20.04 -14.11
C LYS A 207 1.69 18.74 -13.30
N VAL A 208 2.87 18.13 -13.22
CA VAL A 208 3.09 16.88 -12.47
C VAL A 208 3.30 17.20 -10.98
N PRO A 209 2.42 16.75 -10.08
CA PRO A 209 2.58 16.99 -8.66
C PRO A 209 3.73 16.13 -8.08
N PRO A 210 4.48 16.62 -7.07
CA PRO A 210 5.58 15.85 -6.47
C PRO A 210 5.17 14.45 -5.99
N LEU A 211 3.98 14.31 -5.41
CA LEU A 211 3.49 13.04 -4.86
C LEU A 211 3.23 11.96 -5.93
N GLY A 212 2.93 12.38 -7.16
CA GLY A 212 2.75 11.50 -8.32
C GLY A 212 4.01 11.37 -9.18
N CYS A 213 5.11 12.01 -8.79
CA CYS A 213 6.32 12.10 -9.58
C CYS A 213 7.28 10.95 -9.23
N THR A 214 7.24 9.89 -10.03
CA THR A 214 8.17 8.74 -9.94
C THR A 214 9.00 8.66 -11.22
N VAL A 215 10.15 8.00 -11.15
CA VAL A 215 11.00 7.79 -12.33
C VAL A 215 10.26 6.97 -13.39
N GLY A 216 9.56 5.91 -12.96
CA GLY A 216 8.76 5.08 -13.88
C GLY A 216 7.67 5.90 -14.58
N MET A 217 6.92 6.72 -13.84
CA MET A 217 5.88 7.59 -14.41
C MET A 217 6.45 8.58 -15.42
N LEU A 218 7.63 9.15 -15.16
CA LEU A 218 8.28 10.10 -16.08
C LEU A 218 8.82 9.43 -17.34
N LEU A 219 9.28 8.17 -17.29
CA LEU A 219 9.65 7.41 -18.48
C LEU A 219 8.42 7.14 -19.36
N TYR A 220 7.31 6.71 -18.77
CA TYR A 220 6.04 6.57 -19.51
C TYR A 220 5.59 7.91 -20.10
N LEU A 221 5.63 8.99 -19.30
CA LEU A 221 5.25 10.32 -19.78
C LEU A 221 6.14 10.77 -20.95
N ARG A 222 7.44 10.49 -20.93
CA ARG A 222 8.34 10.79 -22.05
C ARG A 222 7.87 10.14 -23.34
N ASP A 223 7.55 8.85 -23.28
CA ASP A 223 7.08 8.10 -24.45
C ASP A 223 5.70 8.60 -24.92
N LEU A 224 4.81 9.03 -24.01
CA LEU A 224 3.54 9.66 -24.38
C LEU A 224 3.72 11.00 -25.08
N LEU A 225 4.71 11.78 -24.65
CA LEU A 225 4.96 13.08 -25.24
C LEU A 225 5.50 12.98 -26.66
N SER A 226 6.00 11.83 -27.10
CA SER A 226 6.37 11.58 -28.50
C SER A 226 5.17 11.43 -29.45
N ASP A 227 4.00 11.03 -28.94
CA ASP A 227 2.77 10.89 -29.72
C ASP A 227 2.04 12.26 -29.83
N PRO A 228 1.84 12.82 -31.05
CA PRO A 228 1.22 14.13 -31.23
C PRO A 228 -0.20 14.26 -30.67
N GLU A 229 -1.01 13.21 -30.77
CA GLU A 229 -2.40 13.22 -30.29
C GLU A 229 -2.44 13.21 -28.76
N ARG A 230 -1.62 12.35 -28.14
CA ARG A 230 -1.49 12.29 -26.68
C ARG A 230 -0.86 13.58 -26.14
N PHE A 231 0.12 14.13 -26.83
CA PHE A 231 0.75 15.41 -26.49
C PHE A 231 -0.28 16.54 -26.45
N LYS A 232 -1.13 16.66 -27.49
CA LYS A 232 -2.20 17.65 -27.56
C LYS A 232 -3.20 17.47 -26.42
N LEU A 233 -3.63 16.24 -26.15
CA LEU A 233 -4.52 15.93 -25.02
C LEU A 233 -3.92 16.41 -23.68
N LEU A 234 -2.68 16.06 -23.38
CA LEU A 234 -2.00 16.43 -22.13
C LEU A 234 -1.74 17.95 -22.00
N CYS A 235 -1.65 18.67 -23.12
CA CYS A 235 -1.51 20.14 -23.11
C CYS A 235 -2.72 20.84 -22.48
N HIS A 236 -3.92 20.25 -22.57
CA HIS A 236 -5.15 20.87 -22.05
C HIS A 236 -5.46 20.54 -20.59
N LEU A 237 -4.91 19.45 -20.05
CA LEU A 237 -5.19 19.06 -18.66
C LEU A 237 -4.56 20.03 -17.65
N PRO A 238 -5.20 20.38 -16.54
CA PRO A 238 -4.61 21.24 -15.52
C PRO A 238 -3.54 20.54 -14.67
N ARG A 239 -3.64 19.21 -14.53
CA ARG A 239 -2.79 18.39 -13.66
C ARG A 239 -2.55 17.02 -14.29
N ILE A 240 -1.32 16.51 -14.17
CA ILE A 240 -0.90 15.23 -14.76
C ILE A 240 -0.34 14.34 -13.65
N ASN A 241 -1.10 13.33 -13.25
CA ASN A 241 -0.73 12.36 -12.22
C ASN A 241 -0.55 10.95 -12.83
N PRO A 242 -0.19 9.92 -12.04
CA PRO A 242 -0.03 8.56 -12.57
C PRO A 242 -1.29 7.99 -13.22
N GLY A 243 -2.50 8.33 -12.72
CA GLY A 243 -3.77 7.90 -13.31
C GLY A 243 -3.97 8.44 -14.72
N VAL A 244 -3.74 9.74 -14.92
CA VAL A 244 -3.79 10.38 -16.24
C VAL A 244 -2.80 9.74 -17.21
N VAL A 245 -1.54 9.54 -16.79
CA VAL A 245 -0.52 8.91 -17.63
C VAL A 245 -0.89 7.48 -18.00
N GLN A 246 -1.42 6.69 -17.06
CA GLN A 246 -1.82 5.31 -17.33
C GLN A 246 -3.03 5.22 -18.27
N ILE A 247 -4.02 6.09 -18.13
CA ILE A 247 -5.18 6.15 -19.04
C ILE A 247 -4.73 6.61 -20.44
N ALA A 248 -4.01 7.73 -20.53
CA ALA A 248 -3.54 8.28 -21.81
C ALA A 248 -2.56 7.33 -22.52
N GLY A 249 -1.83 6.51 -21.76
CA GLY A 249 -0.88 5.54 -22.31
C GLY A 249 -1.48 4.25 -22.83
N ASN A 250 -2.72 3.94 -22.47
CA ASN A 250 -3.41 2.74 -22.91
C ASN A 250 -4.55 3.11 -23.88
N PRO A 251 -4.44 2.80 -25.18
CA PRO A 251 -5.47 3.14 -26.17
C PRO A 251 -6.86 2.58 -25.85
N GLU A 252 -6.94 1.36 -25.27
CA GLU A 252 -8.20 0.75 -24.87
C GLU A 252 -8.88 1.58 -23.76
N LEU A 253 -8.11 2.00 -22.75
CA LEU A 253 -8.64 2.85 -21.67
C LEU A 253 -9.01 4.24 -22.18
N LEU A 254 -8.14 4.86 -22.98
CA LEU A 254 -8.33 6.22 -23.49
C LEU A 254 -9.59 6.32 -24.35
N SER A 255 -9.87 5.30 -25.19
CA SER A 255 -11.09 5.25 -26.01
C SER A 255 -12.39 5.24 -25.20
N ARG A 256 -12.30 4.91 -23.90
CA ARG A 256 -13.43 4.83 -22.97
C ARG A 256 -13.56 6.03 -22.07
N VAL A 257 -12.71 7.05 -22.20
CA VAL A 257 -12.66 8.19 -21.28
C VAL A 257 -12.89 9.49 -22.04
N THR A 258 -13.82 10.31 -21.57
CA THR A 258 -13.99 11.67 -22.07
C THR A 258 -12.91 12.62 -21.51
N PRO A 259 -12.61 13.74 -22.17
CA PRO A 259 -11.69 14.76 -21.63
C PRO A 259 -12.08 15.22 -20.21
N THR A 260 -13.39 15.35 -19.93
CA THR A 260 -13.92 15.74 -18.61
C THR A 260 -13.53 14.74 -17.53
N LEU A 261 -13.74 13.43 -17.76
CA LEU A 261 -13.31 12.41 -16.80
C LEU A 261 -11.79 12.42 -16.64
N LEU A 262 -11.01 12.58 -17.72
CA LEU A 262 -9.55 12.60 -17.61
C LEU A 262 -9.06 13.79 -16.77
N GLU A 263 -9.71 14.95 -16.88
CA GLU A 263 -9.47 16.10 -16.02
C GLU A 263 -9.85 15.83 -14.56
N GLU A 264 -10.99 15.21 -14.30
CA GLU A 264 -11.40 14.78 -12.95
C GLU A 264 -10.35 13.85 -12.32
N VAL A 265 -9.86 12.86 -13.07
CA VAL A 265 -8.78 11.97 -12.64
C VAL A 265 -7.54 12.77 -12.25
N GLY A 266 -7.16 13.75 -13.08
CA GLY A 266 -6.04 14.65 -12.80
C GLY A 266 -6.19 15.44 -11.49
N ARG A 267 -7.41 15.81 -11.11
CA ARG A 267 -7.72 16.59 -9.90
C ARG A 267 -7.82 15.71 -8.65
N VAL A 268 -8.53 14.58 -8.74
CA VAL A 268 -8.89 13.73 -7.59
C VAL A 268 -7.73 12.83 -7.17
N GLU A 269 -6.99 12.26 -8.11
CA GLU A 269 -5.94 11.30 -7.78
C GLU A 269 -4.60 11.98 -7.46
N THR A 270 -3.87 11.37 -6.53
CA THR A 270 -2.57 11.87 -6.07
C THR A 270 -1.42 11.04 -6.61
N SER A 271 -1.28 9.80 -6.14
CA SER A 271 -0.19 8.89 -6.50
C SER A 271 -0.64 7.52 -6.99
N ILE A 272 -1.83 7.07 -6.60
CA ILE A 272 -2.35 5.75 -6.95
C ILE A 272 -3.30 5.90 -8.13
N PRO A 273 -3.06 5.19 -9.26
CA PRO A 273 -3.90 5.28 -10.46
C PRO A 273 -5.19 4.44 -10.31
N TYR A 274 -6.06 4.83 -9.37
CA TYR A 274 -7.24 4.05 -8.99
C TYR A 274 -8.23 3.90 -10.16
N THR A 275 -8.50 4.99 -10.87
CA THR A 275 -9.45 5.06 -11.98
C THR A 275 -8.98 4.25 -13.16
N ALA A 276 -7.68 4.30 -13.47
CA ALA A 276 -7.10 3.46 -14.53
C ALA A 276 -7.27 1.96 -14.21
N ARG A 277 -7.02 1.56 -12.95
CA ARG A 277 -7.25 0.19 -12.48
C ARG A 277 -8.73 -0.20 -12.53
N LEU A 278 -9.62 0.67 -12.05
CA LEU A 278 -11.07 0.44 -12.08
C LEU A 278 -11.57 0.27 -13.51
N LEU A 279 -11.16 1.14 -14.44
CA LEU A 279 -11.48 1.04 -15.87
C LEU A 279 -10.98 -0.28 -16.46
N GLY A 280 -9.73 -0.65 -16.20
CA GLY A 280 -9.15 -1.91 -16.66
C GLY A 280 -9.93 -3.14 -16.14
N SER A 281 -10.24 -3.15 -14.84
CA SER A 281 -11.06 -4.21 -14.24
C SER A 281 -12.47 -4.25 -14.83
N ALA A 282 -13.11 -3.09 -15.03
CA ALA A 282 -14.45 -3.01 -15.59
C ALA A 282 -14.50 -3.53 -17.04
N LEU A 283 -13.53 -3.15 -17.88
CA LEU A 283 -13.45 -3.61 -19.26
C LEU A 283 -13.15 -5.10 -19.35
N SER A 284 -12.21 -5.59 -18.54
CA SER A 284 -11.93 -7.03 -18.45
C SER A 284 -13.17 -7.81 -18.01
N PHE A 285 -13.89 -7.30 -17.02
CA PHE A 285 -15.11 -7.93 -16.52
C PHE A 285 -16.22 -7.95 -17.57
N ALA A 286 -16.45 -6.81 -18.24
CA ALA A 286 -17.42 -6.69 -19.33
C ALA A 286 -17.17 -7.70 -20.46
N ARG A 287 -15.90 -7.84 -20.87
CA ARG A 287 -15.46 -8.84 -21.85
C ARG A 287 -15.77 -10.26 -21.38
N GLN A 288 -15.49 -10.57 -20.11
CA GLN A 288 -15.73 -11.90 -19.55
C GLN A 288 -17.22 -12.28 -19.53
N ILE A 289 -18.11 -11.32 -19.28
CA ILE A 289 -19.56 -11.57 -19.22
C ILE A 289 -20.27 -11.38 -20.57
N GLY A 290 -19.56 -10.90 -21.60
CA GLY A 290 -20.15 -10.61 -22.90
C GLY A 290 -21.10 -9.41 -22.88
N VAL A 291 -20.91 -8.47 -21.97
CA VAL A 291 -21.72 -7.23 -21.88
C VAL A 291 -20.93 -6.07 -22.47
N SER A 292 -21.60 -5.24 -23.27
CA SER A 292 -20.99 -4.00 -23.76
C SER A 292 -21.01 -2.94 -22.67
N MET A 293 -19.85 -2.31 -22.42
CA MET A 293 -19.77 -1.18 -21.50
C MET A 293 -20.42 0.09 -22.03
N GLY A 294 -21.08 0.11 -23.19
CA GLY A 294 -21.65 1.33 -23.79
C GLY A 294 -20.59 2.35 -24.26
N GLY A 295 -20.96 3.63 -24.35
CA GLY A 295 -20.07 4.72 -24.79
C GLY A 295 -19.00 5.12 -23.76
N PRO A 296 -18.18 6.16 -24.04
CA PRO A 296 -17.18 6.65 -23.09
C PRO A 296 -17.77 7.11 -21.75
N PHE A 297 -16.98 7.07 -20.67
CA PHE A 297 -17.35 7.56 -19.36
C PHE A 297 -17.14 9.07 -19.25
N ARG A 298 -18.18 9.76 -18.75
CA ARG A 298 -18.21 11.24 -18.69
C ARG A 298 -17.63 11.82 -17.42
N SER A 299 -17.75 11.09 -16.32
CA SER A 299 -17.29 11.50 -14.99
C SER A 299 -16.96 10.27 -14.14
N TYR A 300 -16.32 10.51 -13.00
CA TYR A 300 -16.01 9.47 -12.03
C TYR A 300 -17.28 8.83 -11.45
N HIS A 301 -18.33 9.63 -11.28
CA HIS A 301 -19.64 9.13 -10.85
C HIS A 301 -20.24 8.17 -11.89
N ASP A 302 -20.29 8.58 -13.15
CA ASP A 302 -20.77 7.76 -14.28
C ASP A 302 -20.02 6.43 -14.38
N LEU A 303 -18.69 6.47 -14.26
CA LEU A 303 -17.88 5.25 -14.21
C LEU A 303 -18.33 4.32 -13.07
N ARG A 304 -18.54 4.85 -11.86
CA ARG A 304 -18.91 4.03 -10.69
C ARG A 304 -20.31 3.46 -10.80
N GLU A 305 -21.27 4.26 -11.26
CA GLU A 305 -22.64 3.79 -11.49
C GLU A 305 -22.66 2.67 -12.51
N ARG A 306 -22.07 2.87 -13.69
CA ARG A 306 -22.06 1.85 -14.76
C ARG A 306 -21.29 0.59 -14.38
N CYS A 307 -20.18 0.72 -13.65
CA CYS A 307 -19.51 -0.45 -13.06
C CYS A 307 -20.42 -1.19 -12.08
N GLY A 308 -21.15 -0.44 -11.23
CA GLY A 308 -22.11 -1.00 -10.29
C GLY A 308 -23.28 -1.68 -10.99
N ASP A 309 -23.79 -1.09 -12.07
CA ASP A 309 -24.90 -1.61 -12.88
C ASP A 309 -24.49 -2.89 -13.59
N MET A 310 -23.30 -2.91 -14.18
CA MET A 310 -22.72 -4.11 -14.77
C MET A 310 -22.54 -5.21 -13.72
N ALA A 311 -22.04 -4.87 -12.52
CA ALA A 311 -21.94 -5.85 -11.44
C ALA A 311 -23.33 -6.39 -11.03
N ARG A 312 -24.39 -5.56 -11.06
CA ARG A 312 -25.78 -6.00 -10.84
C ARG A 312 -26.30 -6.87 -11.99
N GLN A 313 -26.04 -6.52 -13.25
CA GLN A 313 -26.44 -7.32 -14.41
C GLN A 313 -25.72 -8.67 -14.46
N ALA A 314 -24.42 -8.69 -14.15
CA ALA A 314 -23.63 -9.92 -14.11
C ALA A 314 -24.15 -10.92 -13.07
N ARG A 315 -24.73 -10.43 -11.96
CA ARG A 315 -25.44 -11.29 -11.00
C ARG A 315 -26.60 -12.05 -11.64
N HIS A 316 -27.28 -11.44 -12.60
CA HIS A 316 -28.44 -12.02 -13.27
C HIS A 316 -28.07 -12.87 -14.50
N LEU A 317 -27.00 -12.54 -15.22
CA LEU A 317 -26.84 -13.04 -16.59
C LEU A 317 -26.05 -14.35 -16.74
N ARG A 318 -25.03 -14.67 -15.91
CA ARG A 318 -24.16 -15.84 -16.18
C ARG A 318 -23.52 -16.55 -15.00
N PHE A 319 -23.52 -15.98 -13.79
CA PHE A 319 -22.74 -16.54 -12.67
C PHE A 319 -23.57 -17.16 -11.55
N SER A 320 -24.91 -17.18 -11.65
CA SER A 320 -25.77 -17.78 -10.63
C SER A 320 -25.46 -19.27 -10.39
N ASN A 321 -24.93 -19.99 -11.38
CA ASN A 321 -24.73 -21.43 -11.29
C ASN A 321 -23.26 -21.90 -11.31
N VAL A 322 -22.28 -21.00 -11.45
CA VAL A 322 -20.87 -21.42 -11.39
C VAL A 322 -20.50 -21.66 -9.93
N LYS A 323 -20.51 -22.95 -9.54
CA LYS A 323 -20.06 -23.41 -8.24
C LYS A 323 -18.53 -23.38 -8.17
N PHE A 324 -18.00 -22.92 -7.05
CA PHE A 324 -16.61 -23.12 -6.70
C PHE A 324 -16.38 -24.57 -6.27
N PRO A 325 -15.11 -25.02 -6.21
CA PRO A 325 -14.76 -26.24 -5.50
C PRO A 325 -15.35 -26.21 -4.07
N PRO A 326 -15.70 -27.39 -3.49
CA PRO A 326 -16.23 -27.44 -2.14
C PRO A 326 -15.23 -26.80 -1.16
N PRO A 327 -15.71 -25.96 -0.22
CA PRO A 327 -14.82 -25.34 0.76
C PRO A 327 -14.16 -26.41 1.64
N PRO A 328 -12.86 -26.28 1.97
CA PRO A 328 -12.13 -27.29 2.71
C PRO A 328 -12.59 -27.39 4.17
N LEU A 329 -13.09 -26.28 4.72
CA LEU A 329 -13.65 -26.22 6.06
C LEU A 329 -15.16 -25.94 5.97
N PRO A 330 -16.02 -26.75 6.58
CA PRO A 330 -17.45 -26.47 6.61
C PRO A 330 -17.75 -25.22 7.44
N GLY A 331 -18.78 -24.48 7.04
CA GLY A 331 -19.34 -23.41 7.85
C GLY A 331 -19.91 -23.92 9.18
N ASP A 332 -20.33 -23.00 10.04
CA ASP A 332 -21.02 -23.32 11.31
C ASP A 332 -22.52 -23.00 11.27
N GLY A 333 -23.08 -22.84 10.07
CA GLY A 333 -24.48 -22.55 9.83
C GLY A 333 -24.70 -21.07 9.57
N ASP A 334 -24.69 -20.27 10.63
CA ASP A 334 -25.18 -18.88 10.58
C ASP A 334 -24.07 -17.82 10.74
N GLU A 335 -22.97 -18.12 11.42
CA GLU A 335 -21.93 -17.13 11.70
C GLU A 335 -20.85 -17.11 10.64
N ILE A 336 -20.36 -18.28 10.21
CA ILE A 336 -19.33 -18.43 9.20
C ILE A 336 -19.88 -19.27 8.05
N VAL A 337 -20.23 -18.59 6.97
CA VAL A 337 -20.93 -19.17 5.83
C VAL A 337 -20.01 -19.20 4.60
N PRO A 338 -19.68 -20.37 4.04
CA PRO A 338 -18.84 -20.44 2.86
C PRO A 338 -19.48 -19.71 1.68
N ILE A 339 -18.62 -19.09 0.86
CA ILE A 339 -19.00 -18.50 -0.42
C ILE A 339 -18.76 -19.59 -1.47
N THR A 340 -19.83 -20.20 -1.94
CA THR A 340 -19.79 -21.43 -2.75
C THR A 340 -20.00 -21.19 -4.24
N THR A 341 -20.36 -19.96 -4.62
CA THR A 341 -20.57 -19.60 -6.02
C THR A 341 -19.91 -18.27 -6.35
N VAL A 342 -19.61 -18.11 -7.64
CA VAL A 342 -19.12 -16.83 -8.17
C VAL A 342 -20.09 -15.70 -7.82
N HIS A 343 -21.40 -15.93 -7.97
CA HIS A 343 -22.43 -14.94 -7.62
C HIS A 343 -22.33 -14.47 -6.16
N GLU A 344 -22.22 -15.40 -5.20
CA GLU A 344 -22.10 -15.05 -3.78
C GLU A 344 -20.85 -14.21 -3.50
N LEU A 345 -19.73 -14.50 -4.17
CA LEU A 345 -18.48 -13.74 -4.01
C LEU A 345 -18.61 -12.30 -4.50
N PHE A 346 -19.27 -12.09 -5.64
CA PHE A 346 -19.57 -10.76 -6.16
C PHE A 346 -20.58 -10.01 -5.27
N ALA A 347 -21.59 -10.71 -4.75
CA ALA A 347 -22.57 -10.15 -3.83
C ALA A 347 -21.90 -9.66 -2.54
N GLU A 348 -20.99 -10.45 -1.98
CA GLU A 348 -20.22 -10.09 -0.79
C GLU A 348 -19.30 -8.90 -1.07
N GLY A 349 -18.52 -8.93 -2.15
CA GLY A 349 -17.62 -7.83 -2.52
C GLY A 349 -18.33 -6.49 -2.68
N PHE A 350 -19.54 -6.50 -3.25
CA PHE A 350 -20.36 -5.29 -3.35
C PHE A 350 -20.91 -4.84 -2.00
N THR A 351 -21.49 -5.75 -1.23
CA THR A 351 -22.12 -5.45 0.07
C THR A 351 -21.10 -4.83 1.03
N GLN A 352 -19.93 -5.46 1.10
CA GLN A 352 -18.82 -4.98 1.91
C GLN A 352 -18.00 -3.90 1.22
N ARG A 353 -18.30 -3.53 -0.03
CA ARG A 353 -17.55 -2.53 -0.80
C ARG A 353 -16.03 -2.81 -0.84
N HIS A 354 -15.66 -4.07 -1.06
CA HIS A 354 -14.27 -4.50 -1.24
C HIS A 354 -14.08 -5.38 -2.48
N CYS A 355 -12.84 -5.57 -2.89
CA CYS A 355 -12.48 -6.24 -4.14
C CYS A 355 -12.49 -7.78 -4.04
N ALA A 356 -13.46 -8.38 -3.36
CA ALA A 356 -13.51 -9.85 -3.20
C ALA A 356 -13.63 -10.59 -4.54
N ALA A 357 -14.26 -9.94 -5.53
CA ALA A 357 -14.36 -10.44 -6.90
C ALA A 357 -13.00 -10.70 -7.57
N ASN A 358 -11.91 -10.06 -7.13
CA ASN A 358 -10.57 -10.30 -7.68
C ASN A 358 -10.04 -11.71 -7.34
N TYR A 359 -10.64 -12.40 -6.37
CA TYR A 359 -10.25 -13.74 -5.95
C TYR A 359 -10.95 -14.86 -6.72
N VAL A 360 -11.84 -14.56 -7.68
CA VAL A 360 -12.56 -15.60 -8.47
C VAL A 360 -11.61 -16.64 -9.07
N GLY A 361 -10.46 -16.20 -9.60
CA GLY A 361 -9.45 -17.11 -10.16
C GLY A 361 -8.87 -18.07 -9.11
N GLN A 362 -8.43 -17.52 -7.98
CA GLN A 362 -7.84 -18.29 -6.87
C GLN A 362 -8.83 -19.25 -6.23
N VAL A 363 -10.10 -18.83 -6.07
CA VAL A 363 -11.14 -19.73 -5.53
C VAL A 363 -11.47 -20.84 -6.50
N ARG A 364 -11.52 -20.53 -7.80
CA ARG A 364 -11.78 -21.52 -8.83
C ARG A 364 -10.65 -22.54 -8.96
N SER A 365 -9.39 -22.16 -8.73
CA SER A 365 -8.25 -23.09 -8.70
C SER A 365 -8.08 -23.82 -7.37
N GLY A 366 -8.82 -23.46 -6.32
CA GLY A 366 -8.66 -24.05 -4.99
C GLY A 366 -7.48 -23.47 -4.18
N GLU A 367 -6.81 -22.43 -4.69
CA GLU A 367 -5.72 -21.71 -4.01
C GLU A 367 -6.22 -20.88 -2.81
N ALA A 368 -7.50 -20.54 -2.79
CA ALA A 368 -8.11 -19.77 -1.72
C ALA A 368 -9.59 -20.12 -1.54
N TYR A 369 -10.12 -19.91 -0.34
CA TYR A 369 -11.55 -20.01 -0.07
C TYR A 369 -12.02 -18.82 0.74
N LEU A 370 -13.23 -18.34 0.44
CA LEU A 370 -13.81 -17.18 1.12
C LEU A 370 -15.10 -17.55 1.84
N TYR A 371 -15.33 -16.86 2.95
CA TYR A 371 -16.46 -17.04 3.84
C TYR A 371 -17.05 -15.68 4.21
N ARG A 372 -18.37 -15.63 4.38
CA ARG A 372 -19.08 -14.55 5.06
C ARG A 372 -18.98 -14.79 6.56
N VAL A 373 -18.69 -13.74 7.31
CA VAL A 373 -18.66 -13.78 8.77
C VAL A 373 -19.70 -12.81 9.31
N PHE A 374 -20.59 -13.30 10.16
CA PHE A 374 -21.60 -12.57 10.89
C PHE A 374 -21.32 -12.74 12.37
N PHE A 375 -21.20 -11.62 13.09
CA PHE A 375 -20.90 -11.63 14.52
C PHE A 375 -21.86 -10.71 15.25
N SER A 376 -22.68 -11.27 16.14
CA SER A 376 -23.70 -10.53 16.86
C SER A 376 -23.19 -9.82 18.12
N GLY A 377 -21.96 -10.08 18.57
CA GLY A 377 -21.36 -9.41 19.74
C GLY A 377 -22.06 -9.67 21.08
N THR A 378 -23.29 -10.19 21.08
CA THR A 378 -24.17 -10.38 22.24
C THR A 378 -24.03 -11.75 22.88
N GLY A 379 -22.93 -12.46 22.64
CA GLY A 379 -22.58 -13.63 23.44
C GLY A 379 -22.46 -13.17 24.89
N LYS A 380 -23.51 -13.35 25.69
CA LYS A 380 -23.41 -13.33 27.15
C LYS A 380 -22.20 -14.21 27.47
N PRO A 381 -21.17 -13.70 28.17
CA PRO A 381 -20.11 -14.58 28.64
C PRO A 381 -20.79 -15.73 29.38
N SER A 382 -20.46 -16.96 29.00
CA SER A 382 -20.83 -18.15 29.77
C SER A 382 -20.47 -17.86 31.22
N ALA A 383 -21.46 -17.89 32.12
CA ALA A 383 -21.29 -17.59 33.52
C ALA A 383 -20.13 -18.42 34.09
N GLY A 384 -18.97 -17.81 34.29
CA GLY A 384 -17.76 -18.53 34.67
C GLY A 384 -16.45 -17.74 34.63
N GLU A 385 -16.32 -16.71 33.79
CA GLU A 385 -15.11 -15.90 33.74
C GLU A 385 -15.38 -14.44 34.13
N SER A 386 -15.36 -14.21 35.45
CA SER A 386 -15.35 -12.88 36.05
C SER A 386 -13.91 -12.43 36.28
N LEU A 387 -13.36 -11.63 35.36
CA LEU A 387 -12.22 -10.75 35.67
C LEU A 387 -12.34 -9.49 34.81
N GLU A 388 -12.57 -8.36 35.46
CA GLU A 388 -11.88 -7.07 35.28
C GLU A 388 -12.54 -6.03 36.23
N PRO A 389 -11.77 -5.19 36.95
CA PRO A 389 -12.29 -4.03 37.67
C PRO A 389 -12.30 -2.78 36.79
N GLU A 390 -13.32 -1.94 36.97
CA GLU A 390 -13.46 -0.63 36.32
C GLU A 390 -12.30 0.31 36.65
N LEU A 391 -11.68 0.87 35.61
CA LEU A 391 -10.84 2.08 35.71
C LEU A 391 -11.46 3.18 34.85
N SER A 392 -12.08 4.12 35.55
CA SER A 392 -12.58 5.40 35.06
C SER A 392 -11.41 6.24 34.51
N LEU A 393 -11.43 6.49 33.20
CA LEU A 393 -10.52 7.43 32.54
C LEU A 393 -11.23 8.77 32.36
N ARG A 394 -10.88 9.72 33.24
CA ARG A 394 -11.08 11.15 33.00
C ARG A 394 -10.24 11.56 31.78
N MET A 395 -10.90 12.04 30.75
CA MET A 395 -10.24 12.71 29.63
C MET A 395 -9.68 14.05 30.11
N CYS A 396 -8.38 14.24 29.94
CA CYS A 396 -7.74 15.55 30.05
C CYS A 396 -8.08 16.37 28.81
N GLU A 397 -8.62 17.55 29.04
CA GLU A 397 -8.75 18.64 28.09
C GLU A 397 -7.35 19.04 27.59
N THR A 398 -7.20 19.20 26.28
CA THR A 398 -6.04 19.86 25.68
C THR A 398 -6.52 21.18 25.09
N ASP A 399 -6.02 22.26 25.67
CA ASP A 399 -6.12 23.62 25.16
C ASP A 399 -5.46 23.74 23.78
N GLU A 400 -6.21 24.18 22.78
CA GLU A 400 -5.69 24.89 21.61
C GLU A 400 -6.38 26.27 21.50
N PRO A 401 -5.63 27.34 21.12
CA PRO A 401 -6.14 28.70 21.15
C PRO A 401 -7.06 29.02 19.98
N ALA A 402 -8.08 29.78 20.30
CA ALA A 402 -9.15 30.24 19.43
C ALA A 402 -8.65 31.06 18.22
N THR A 403 -9.06 30.63 17.02
CA THR A 403 -9.29 31.53 15.89
C THR A 403 -10.78 31.53 15.57
N GLY A 404 -11.41 32.69 15.79
CA GLY A 404 -12.84 32.89 15.68
C GLY A 404 -13.37 32.77 14.24
N GLY A 405 -14.42 31.95 14.11
CA GLY A 405 -15.35 31.93 13.00
C GLY A 405 -16.72 31.55 13.54
N GLN A 406 -17.73 32.39 13.31
CA GLN A 406 -19.08 32.22 13.85
C GLN A 406 -19.75 30.91 13.36
N PRO A 407 -20.53 30.22 14.21
CA PRO A 407 -21.22 29.00 13.81
C PRO A 407 -22.50 29.31 13.04
N ILE A 408 -22.63 28.72 11.85
CA ILE A 408 -23.89 28.60 11.12
C ILE A 408 -24.74 27.55 11.83
N SER A 409 -25.97 27.96 12.19
CA SER A 409 -27.01 27.13 12.80
C SER A 409 -27.35 25.92 11.92
N GLU A 410 -26.90 24.73 12.31
CA GLU A 410 -27.43 23.46 11.80
C GLU A 410 -28.56 22.96 12.73
N ARG A 411 -29.75 22.81 12.14
CA ARG A 411 -30.92 22.21 12.80
C ARG A 411 -30.67 20.72 13.05
N PRO A 412 -31.03 20.17 14.22
CA PRO A 412 -30.85 18.75 14.49
C PRO A 412 -31.89 17.92 13.72
N HIS A 413 -31.41 17.07 12.82
CA HIS A 413 -32.22 15.98 12.29
C HIS A 413 -32.51 14.99 13.44
N ARG A 414 -33.74 15.01 13.95
CA ARG A 414 -34.32 13.94 14.77
C ARG A 414 -34.16 12.61 14.02
N ARG A 415 -33.20 11.78 14.44
CA ARG A 415 -33.20 10.35 14.15
C ARG A 415 -34.31 9.72 15.00
N LEU A 416 -35.40 9.35 14.34
CA LEU A 416 -36.37 8.43 14.91
C LEU A 416 -35.67 7.07 15.03
N SER A 417 -35.34 6.67 16.24
CA SER A 417 -34.81 5.35 16.59
C SER A 417 -35.93 4.31 16.46
N ALA A 418 -36.04 3.69 15.29
CA ALA A 418 -36.73 2.41 15.12
C ALA A 418 -35.92 1.32 15.83
N GLY A 419 -36.61 0.34 16.43
CA GLY A 419 -36.08 -0.66 17.36
C GLY A 419 -34.68 -1.20 17.04
N GLY A 420 -33.78 -1.08 18.02
CA GLY A 420 -32.38 -1.46 17.91
C GLY A 420 -32.21 -2.98 17.80
N GLN A 421 -32.12 -3.48 16.57
CA GLN A 421 -31.39 -4.72 16.33
C GLN A 421 -29.92 -4.48 16.75
N PRO A 422 -29.29 -5.42 17.48
CA PRO A 422 -27.87 -5.30 17.80
C PRO A 422 -27.06 -5.14 16.51
N ASP A 423 -26.09 -4.22 16.52
CA ASP A 423 -25.19 -3.96 15.38
C ASP A 423 -24.42 -5.24 15.06
N LEU A 424 -24.93 -6.02 14.10
CA LEU A 424 -24.29 -7.22 13.60
C LEU A 424 -23.02 -6.82 12.84
N GLU A 425 -21.86 -7.14 13.38
CA GLU A 425 -20.60 -6.93 12.68
C GLU A 425 -20.49 -7.96 11.56
N ARG A 426 -20.21 -7.50 10.33
CA ARG A 426 -20.09 -8.35 9.14
C ARG A 426 -18.71 -8.23 8.54
N ALA A 427 -18.09 -9.36 8.19
CA ALA A 427 -16.79 -9.41 7.55
C ALA A 427 -16.72 -10.47 6.43
N THR A 428 -15.69 -10.37 5.60
CA THR A 428 -15.26 -11.42 4.68
C THR A 428 -13.94 -12.02 5.17
N LEU A 429 -13.93 -13.34 5.29
CA LEU A 429 -12.81 -14.18 5.67
C LEU A 429 -12.24 -14.85 4.42
N MET A 430 -10.91 -14.89 4.30
CA MET A 430 -10.18 -15.63 3.29
C MET A 430 -9.16 -16.57 3.96
N ILE A 431 -9.16 -17.83 3.56
CA ILE A 431 -8.18 -18.84 3.95
C ILE A 431 -7.41 -19.33 2.71
N VAL A 432 -6.18 -19.79 2.92
CA VAL A 432 -5.28 -20.34 1.89
C VAL A 432 -4.57 -21.58 2.44
N PRO A 433 -4.16 -22.53 1.59
CA PRO A 433 -3.43 -23.71 2.06
C PRO A 433 -2.02 -23.30 2.56
N LEU A 434 -1.53 -23.98 3.58
CA LEU A 434 -0.19 -23.83 4.14
C LEU A 434 0.80 -24.74 3.41
N THR A 435 0.37 -25.95 3.03
CA THR A 435 1.20 -26.99 2.39
C THR A 435 0.43 -27.71 1.28
N GLY A 436 0.85 -27.53 0.03
CA GLY A 436 0.33 -28.29 -1.13
C GLY A 436 -1.16 -28.07 -1.44
N GLU A 437 -1.62 -28.70 -2.52
CA GLU A 437 -3.05 -28.82 -2.87
C GLU A 437 -3.52 -30.24 -2.48
N GLY A 438 -4.67 -30.37 -1.81
CA GLY A 438 -5.27 -31.69 -1.52
C GLY A 438 -6.10 -31.79 -0.24
N VAL A 439 -6.72 -32.95 -0.06
CA VAL A 439 -7.42 -33.38 1.16
C VAL A 439 -6.38 -33.55 2.27
N GLY A 440 -6.59 -32.92 3.44
CA GLY A 440 -5.61 -32.89 4.53
C GLY A 440 -4.60 -31.73 4.49
N ALA A 441 -4.73 -30.78 3.55
CA ALA A 441 -3.92 -29.57 3.58
C ALA A 441 -4.20 -28.75 4.86
N GLU A 442 -3.15 -28.31 5.55
CA GLU A 442 -3.31 -27.39 6.68
C GLU A 442 -3.73 -26.01 6.15
N TRP A 443 -4.84 -25.46 6.62
CA TRP A 443 -5.35 -24.16 6.16
C TRP A 443 -4.94 -23.03 7.11
N ARG A 444 -4.48 -21.91 6.57
CA ARG A 444 -4.20 -20.72 7.38
C ARG A 444 -5.09 -19.55 7.02
N LEU A 445 -5.34 -18.72 8.02
CA LEU A 445 -5.99 -17.44 7.84
C LEU A 445 -5.13 -16.50 6.99
N ALA A 446 -5.61 -16.14 5.80
CA ALA A 446 -4.95 -15.15 4.96
C ALA A 446 -5.38 -13.73 5.36
N GLN A 447 -6.70 -13.52 5.50
CA GLN A 447 -7.26 -12.18 5.69
C GLN A 447 -8.68 -12.21 6.28
N VAL A 448 -8.99 -11.25 7.15
CA VAL A 448 -10.36 -10.90 7.55
C VAL A 448 -10.54 -9.40 7.37
N ARG A 449 -11.61 -8.97 6.69
CA ARG A 449 -11.94 -7.55 6.49
C ARG A 449 -13.41 -7.28 6.69
N GLY A 450 -13.72 -6.18 7.36
CA GLY A 450 -15.05 -5.59 7.38
C GLY A 450 -15.31 -4.73 6.15
N SER A 451 -16.41 -3.97 6.21
CA SER A 451 -16.84 -3.09 5.14
C SER A 451 -15.74 -2.09 4.76
N ARG A 452 -15.56 -1.86 3.45
CA ARG A 452 -14.55 -0.99 2.83
C ARG A 452 -13.11 -1.35 3.22
N ASN A 453 -12.84 -2.64 3.43
CA ASN A 453 -11.55 -3.16 3.90
C ASN A 453 -11.13 -2.65 5.29
N GLN A 454 -12.07 -2.22 6.12
CA GLN A 454 -11.77 -1.83 7.50
C GLN A 454 -11.32 -3.05 8.33
N PRO A 455 -10.48 -2.85 9.36
CA PRO A 455 -10.20 -3.89 10.33
C PRO A 455 -11.48 -4.29 11.08
N VAL A 456 -11.55 -5.55 11.48
CA VAL A 456 -12.65 -6.10 12.30
C VAL A 456 -12.36 -5.97 13.79
N SER A 457 -13.38 -6.13 14.63
CA SER A 457 -13.23 -6.15 16.07
C SER A 457 -12.33 -7.31 16.54
N PRO A 458 -11.63 -7.16 17.68
CA PRO A 458 -10.89 -8.25 18.29
C PRO A 458 -11.76 -9.47 18.63
N GLN A 459 -13.03 -9.26 18.96
CA GLN A 459 -13.99 -10.31 19.28
C GLN A 459 -14.30 -11.17 18.05
N LEU A 460 -14.65 -10.55 16.92
CA LEU A 460 -14.87 -11.25 15.64
C LEU A 460 -13.59 -12.00 15.23
N MET A 461 -12.43 -11.37 15.36
CA MET A 461 -11.16 -12.01 15.05
C MET A 461 -10.90 -13.27 15.89
N ARG A 462 -11.12 -13.21 17.22
CA ARG A 462 -11.00 -14.38 18.10
C ARG A 462 -11.98 -15.48 17.72
N ARG A 463 -13.20 -15.13 17.32
CA ARG A 463 -14.21 -16.09 16.86
C ARG A 463 -13.76 -16.83 15.61
N VAL A 464 -13.20 -16.12 14.63
CA VAL A 464 -12.63 -16.70 13.41
C VAL A 464 -11.44 -17.60 13.72
N GLU A 465 -10.53 -17.17 14.60
CA GLU A 465 -9.37 -17.97 15.02
C GLU A 465 -9.80 -19.27 15.73
N SER A 466 -10.82 -19.19 16.60
CA SER A 466 -11.38 -20.35 17.29
C SER A 466 -12.06 -21.32 16.32
N TRP A 467 -12.80 -20.82 15.33
CA TRP A 467 -13.42 -21.65 14.29
C TRP A 467 -12.36 -22.40 13.47
N LEU A 468 -11.30 -21.69 13.05
CA LEU A 468 -10.24 -22.27 12.24
C LEU A 468 -9.51 -23.39 12.98
N ARG A 469 -9.18 -23.19 14.26
CA ARG A 469 -8.51 -24.20 15.10
C ARG A 469 -9.38 -25.42 15.34
N GLY A 470 -10.64 -25.21 15.75
CA GLY A 470 -11.54 -26.30 16.10
C GLY A 470 -11.83 -27.26 14.94
N ARG A 471 -11.73 -26.78 13.68
CA ARG A 471 -11.92 -27.62 12.49
C ARG A 471 -10.68 -28.41 12.09
N GLN A 472 -9.48 -27.90 12.38
CA GLN A 472 -8.22 -28.62 12.13
C GLN A 472 -8.03 -29.81 13.07
N GLU A 473 -8.58 -29.74 14.29
CA GLU A 473 -8.45 -30.81 15.29
C GLU A 473 -9.45 -31.97 15.08
N THR A 474 -10.50 -31.77 14.27
CA THR A 474 -11.63 -32.71 14.14
C THR A 474 -11.59 -33.65 12.93
N GLU A 475 -10.52 -33.73 12.14
CA GLU A 475 -10.36 -34.83 11.16
C GLU A 475 -9.84 -36.09 11.86
N PRO A 476 -10.70 -37.10 12.13
CA PRO A 476 -10.27 -38.34 12.75
C PRO A 476 -9.87 -39.31 11.65
N ASP A 477 -8.57 -39.55 11.50
CA ASP A 477 -7.92 -40.79 11.01
C ASP A 477 -8.76 -41.72 10.10
N ALA A 478 -9.42 -41.17 9.08
CA ALA A 478 -10.30 -41.90 8.19
C ALA A 478 -9.45 -42.55 7.08
N GLY A 479 -8.62 -43.52 7.43
CA GLY A 479 -7.78 -44.19 6.43
C GLY A 479 -6.67 -45.11 6.91
N ALA A 480 -6.88 -45.93 7.94
CA ALA A 480 -5.97 -47.05 8.27
C ALA A 480 -6.58 -48.45 8.06
N GLY A 481 -7.69 -48.58 7.32
CA GLY A 481 -8.37 -49.86 7.15
C GLY A 481 -9.08 -50.04 5.82
N ALA A 482 -8.33 -50.32 4.75
CA ALA A 482 -8.81 -51.05 3.56
C ALA A 482 -7.62 -51.51 2.70
N ASN A 483 -6.81 -52.44 3.21
CA ASN A 483 -6.04 -53.35 2.38
C ASN A 483 -6.82 -54.66 2.31
N GLY A 484 -7.30 -55.02 1.12
CA GLY A 484 -7.91 -56.34 0.89
C GLY A 484 -9.02 -56.33 -0.14
N MET A 485 -8.68 -56.14 -1.41
CA MET A 485 -9.33 -56.89 -2.49
C MET A 485 -8.45 -56.79 -3.74
N GLU A 486 -7.64 -57.83 -3.92
CA GLU A 486 -7.20 -58.28 -5.24
C GLU A 486 -8.46 -58.58 -6.06
N ASP A 487 -8.55 -58.06 -7.27
CA ASP A 487 -9.29 -58.72 -8.34
C ASP A 487 -8.63 -58.38 -9.67
N ASP A 488 -8.27 -59.47 -10.36
CA ASP A 488 -7.87 -59.59 -11.75
C ASP A 488 -8.77 -58.76 -12.66
N PHE A 489 -8.18 -58.04 -13.61
CA PHE A 489 -8.81 -57.81 -14.91
C PHE A 489 -7.77 -57.77 -16.02
N ASP A 490 -7.88 -58.76 -16.89
CA ASP A 490 -7.20 -58.93 -18.17
C ASP A 490 -7.30 -57.68 -19.06
N LEU A 491 -6.20 -57.37 -19.75
CA LEU A 491 -6.16 -56.46 -20.89
C LEU A 491 -5.68 -57.23 -22.12
N GLU A 492 -6.61 -57.62 -22.99
CA GLU A 492 -6.40 -57.72 -24.43
C GLU A 492 -7.27 -56.68 -25.15
N LEU A 493 -6.60 -55.96 -26.07
CA LEU A 493 -7.03 -54.94 -27.06
C LEU A 493 -7.25 -53.50 -26.59
#